data_AF-A0A341BEM5-F1
#
_entry.id   AF-A0A341BEM5-F1
#
_cell.length_a   1.000
_cell.length_b   1.000
_cell.length_c   1.000
_cell.angle_alpha   90.00
_cell.angle_beta   90.00
_cell.angle_gamma   90.00
#
_symmetry.space_group_name_H-M   'P 1'
#
loop_
_entity.id
_entity.type
_entity.pdbx_description
1 polymer ?
#
loop_
_entity_poly.entity_id
_entity_poly.type
_entity_poly.pdbx_seq_one_letter_code
_entity_poly.pdbx_strand_id
1 'polypeptide(L)'
;MPMFPWERKPLPRCQLSWKSGRRLLTGRLRRLPLGPMTGVRLSGRRQRREAGSGAISGGGRHLAVRQQKRSSGMLSSVAAYSGPGRDPDMEPHSAVGPLQLRFSPYAFNGGTVLAIAGEDFSIVASDTRLSEGFSIHTRDSPKCYKLTDKTVIGCSGFHGDCLTLTKIIEARLKMYKHSNNKAMTTGAIAAMLSTILYSRRFFPYYVYNIIGGLDEEGKGAVYSFDPVGSYQRDSFKAGGSASAMLQPLLDNQVGFKNMQNVEHVPLSLDRAMRLVKDVFISAAERDVYTGDALRICIVTKEGIREETVPLRKD
;
A
#
# COMPACT_ATOMS: atom_id res chain seq x y z
N MET A 1 -68.15 8.15 -32.45
CA MET A 1 -68.42 6.76 -32.87
C MET A 1 -67.36 6.35 -33.88
N PRO A 2 -66.85 5.11 -33.87
CA PRO A 2 -67.13 3.97 -32.97
C PRO A 2 -65.88 3.63 -32.09
N MET A 3 -65.84 2.74 -31.11
CA MET A 3 -66.77 1.86 -30.40
C MET A 3 -66.04 1.46 -29.09
N PHE A 4 -66.71 1.49 -27.94
CA PHE A 4 -66.31 0.80 -26.70
C PHE A 4 -66.52 -0.72 -26.85
N PRO A 5 -65.85 -1.57 -26.03
CA PRO A 5 -66.57 -2.13 -24.88
C PRO A 5 -65.76 -2.28 -23.57
N TRP A 6 -66.54 -2.07 -22.51
CA TRP A 6 -66.40 -2.37 -21.08
C TRP A 6 -65.83 -3.77 -20.72
N GLU A 7 -65.07 -3.84 -19.62
CA GLU A 7 -65.35 -4.81 -18.53
C GLU A 7 -64.72 -4.36 -17.20
N ARG A 8 -65.53 -4.41 -16.14
CA ARG A 8 -65.23 -4.02 -14.75
C ARG A 8 -64.85 -5.27 -13.94
N LYS A 9 -63.97 -5.14 -12.92
CA LYS A 9 -64.00 -5.77 -11.55
C LYS A 9 -62.60 -5.70 -10.85
N PRO A 10 -62.45 -5.93 -9.52
CA PRO A 10 -62.47 -4.86 -8.52
C PRO A 10 -61.21 -4.82 -7.60
N LEU A 11 -61.06 -3.75 -6.82
CA LEU A 11 -60.17 -3.69 -5.65
C LEU A 11 -60.75 -4.54 -4.49
N PRO A 12 -59.92 -5.20 -3.66
CA PRO A 12 -60.32 -5.53 -2.29
C PRO A 12 -59.70 -4.53 -1.31
N ARG A 13 -60.58 -3.85 -0.57
CA ARG A 13 -60.27 -3.04 0.62
C ARG A 13 -60.90 -3.74 1.82
N CYS A 14 -60.11 -3.91 2.89
CA CYS A 14 -60.54 -3.96 4.31
C CYS A 14 -61.41 -5.19 4.72
N GLN A 15 -61.38 -5.73 5.94
CA GLN A 15 -60.80 -5.36 7.23
C GLN A 15 -61.12 -6.48 8.26
N LEU A 16 -60.57 -6.30 9.48
CA LEU A 16 -60.98 -6.85 10.79
C LEU A 16 -60.18 -8.08 11.27
N SER A 17 -59.28 -7.91 12.24
CA SER A 17 -59.48 -7.60 13.67
C SER A 17 -59.92 -8.82 14.47
N TRP A 18 -59.01 -9.36 15.28
CA TRP A 18 -59.35 -10.01 16.54
C TRP A 18 -58.45 -9.48 17.66
N LYS A 19 -59.09 -8.86 18.66
CA LYS A 19 -58.53 -8.50 19.97
C LYS A 19 -58.77 -9.66 20.94
N SER A 20 -57.76 -10.03 21.72
CA SER A 20 -57.81 -10.46 23.14
C SER A 20 -56.52 -11.23 23.46
N GLY A 21 -55.80 -11.08 24.57
CA GLY A 21 -56.08 -10.41 25.82
C GLY A 21 -54.81 -10.41 26.70
N ARG A 22 -54.89 -9.62 27.77
CA ARG A 22 -53.87 -9.37 28.78
C ARG A 22 -53.40 -10.67 29.48
N ARG A 23 -52.13 -10.71 29.88
CA ARG A 23 -51.76 -10.90 31.29
C ARG A 23 -50.33 -10.45 31.57
N LEU A 24 -50.24 -9.44 32.43
CA LEU A 24 -49.09 -9.13 33.26
C LEU A 24 -48.79 -10.35 34.15
N LEU A 25 -47.52 -10.73 34.23
CA LEU A 25 -46.98 -11.43 35.39
C LEU A 25 -45.72 -10.71 35.86
N THR A 26 -45.97 -9.76 36.76
CA THR A 26 -45.03 -9.32 37.78
C THR A 26 -44.66 -10.50 38.67
N GLY A 27 -43.39 -10.90 38.66
CA GLY A 27 -42.82 -11.91 39.56
C GLY A 27 -41.59 -11.38 40.27
N ARG A 28 -41.81 -10.63 41.35
CA ARG A 28 -40.81 -10.13 42.29
C ARG A 28 -40.65 -11.14 43.42
N LEU A 29 -39.54 -11.87 43.47
CA LEU A 29 -39.06 -12.65 44.62
C LEU A 29 -37.58 -12.92 44.38
N ARG A 30 -36.63 -12.85 45.32
CA ARG A 30 -36.49 -12.27 46.66
C ARG A 30 -34.96 -12.24 46.84
N ARG A 31 -34.37 -11.14 47.31
CA ARG A 31 -33.02 -11.16 47.90
C ARG A 31 -33.03 -12.01 49.17
N LEU A 32 -31.90 -12.65 49.48
CA LEU A 32 -31.26 -12.86 50.81
C LEU A 32 -30.16 -13.97 50.68
N PRO A 33 -29.14 -14.05 51.56
CA PRO A 33 -28.06 -13.10 51.81
C PRO A 33 -26.65 -13.74 51.72
N LEU A 34 -25.64 -12.90 52.01
CA LEU A 34 -24.19 -13.12 52.03
C LEU A 34 -23.69 -14.16 53.05
N GLY A 35 -22.56 -14.82 52.77
CA GLY A 35 -21.67 -15.44 53.77
C GLY A 35 -20.55 -16.30 53.17
N PRO A 36 -19.32 -16.32 53.72
CA PRO A 36 -18.07 -16.34 52.95
C PRO A 36 -17.33 -17.69 52.96
N MET A 37 -16.53 -17.97 51.92
CA MET A 37 -15.39 -18.88 52.03
C MET A 37 -14.17 -18.35 51.23
N THR A 38 -13.15 -17.95 52.00
CA THR A 38 -11.72 -18.30 51.84
C THR A 38 -11.31 -18.86 50.46
N GLY A 39 -10.36 -18.33 49.71
CA GLY A 39 -9.16 -17.57 50.03
C GLY A 39 -7.98 -18.23 49.29
N VAL A 40 -7.50 -17.61 48.20
CA VAL A 40 -6.18 -17.92 47.62
C VAL A 40 -5.54 -16.60 47.16
N ARG A 41 -4.31 -16.38 47.65
CA ARG A 41 -3.52 -15.15 47.61
C ARG A 41 -3.06 -14.78 46.19
N LEU A 42 -3.19 -13.49 45.84
CA LEU A 42 -2.35 -12.81 44.86
C LEU A 42 -1.17 -12.14 45.59
N SER A 43 0.05 -12.48 45.19
CA SER A 43 1.29 -11.92 45.74
C SER A 43 1.55 -10.52 45.20
N GLY A 44 1.19 -9.50 45.98
CA GLY A 44 1.63 -8.12 45.76
C GLY A 44 3.07 -7.91 46.26
N ARG A 45 3.99 -7.54 45.37
CA ARG A 45 5.27 -6.91 45.76
C ARG A 45 5.08 -5.39 45.81
N ARG A 46 5.03 -4.87 47.03
CA ARG A 46 5.12 -3.44 47.37
C ARG A 46 6.49 -2.87 46.96
N GLN A 47 6.49 -1.77 46.23
CA GLN A 47 7.62 -0.83 46.18
C GLN A 47 7.62 -0.01 47.47
N ARG A 48 8.71 -0.08 48.24
CA ARG A 48 9.03 0.88 49.30
C ARG A 48 9.81 2.04 48.69
N ARG A 49 9.39 3.26 49.03
CA ARG A 49 10.21 4.47 48.94
C ARG A 49 11.18 4.48 50.11
N GLU A 50 12.44 4.80 49.85
CA GLU A 50 13.35 5.42 50.83
C GLU A 50 14.23 6.42 50.08
N ALA A 51 14.29 7.63 50.63
CA ALA A 51 15.17 8.71 50.21
C ALA A 51 16.49 8.59 50.99
N GLY A 52 17.62 8.88 50.34
CA GLY A 52 18.92 8.92 50.99
C GLY A 52 20.02 9.33 50.03
N SER A 53 20.68 10.44 50.37
CA SER A 53 21.77 11.16 49.68
C SER A 53 23.04 10.35 49.42
N GLY A 54 23.79 10.72 48.38
CA GLY A 54 25.21 10.39 48.24
C GLY A 54 25.77 10.63 46.84
N ALA A 55 26.43 11.77 46.62
CA ALA A 55 27.24 12.02 45.44
C ALA A 55 28.49 11.11 45.43
N ILE A 56 28.88 10.59 44.27
CA ILE A 56 30.27 10.29 43.86
C ILE A 56 30.31 10.17 42.33
N SER A 57 31.27 10.89 41.76
CA SER A 57 31.71 10.95 40.35
C SER A 57 32.24 9.63 39.78
N GLY A 58 32.08 9.40 38.47
CA GLY A 58 32.83 8.34 37.78
C GLY A 58 32.51 8.22 36.28
N GLY A 59 33.45 8.63 35.43
CA GLY A 59 33.32 8.82 33.97
C GLY A 59 32.78 7.62 33.15
N GLY A 60 31.93 7.96 32.18
CA GLY A 60 31.46 7.06 31.12
C GLY A 60 32.54 6.76 30.09
N ARG A 61 32.76 5.48 29.80
CA ARG A 61 33.61 5.01 28.70
C ARG A 61 32.75 4.83 27.45
N HIS A 62 32.94 5.70 26.47
CA HIS A 62 32.55 5.45 25.08
C HIS A 62 33.53 4.45 24.45
N LEU A 63 33.05 3.26 24.09
CA LEU A 63 33.80 2.34 23.23
C LEU A 63 33.72 2.84 21.77
N ALA A 64 34.77 3.53 21.34
CA ALA A 64 35.04 3.78 19.92
C ALA A 64 35.81 2.59 19.35
N VAL A 65 35.16 1.78 18.50
CA VAL A 65 35.81 0.70 17.75
C VAL A 65 36.61 1.33 16.61
N ARG A 66 37.93 1.42 16.83
CA ARG A 66 38.93 1.92 15.88
C ARG A 66 39.20 0.82 14.84
N GLN A 67 38.57 0.89 13.67
CA GLN A 67 38.93 0.01 12.55
C GLN A 67 40.25 0.46 11.92
N GLN A 68 41.21 -0.45 11.97
CA GLN A 68 42.59 -0.30 11.56
C GLN A 68 42.69 -0.44 10.03
N LYS A 69 43.05 0.63 9.33
CA LYS A 69 43.38 0.58 7.89
C LYS A 69 44.61 -0.32 7.70
N ARG A 70 44.42 -1.52 7.17
CA ARG A 70 45.49 -2.32 6.57
C ARG A 70 45.63 -1.91 5.12
N SER A 71 46.72 -1.20 4.83
CA SER A 71 47.23 -0.98 3.48
C SER A 71 47.83 -2.28 2.95
N SER A 72 47.17 -2.93 2.00
CA SER A 72 47.79 -3.94 1.14
C SER A 72 47.91 -3.35 -0.26
N GLY A 73 49.12 -2.93 -0.64
CA GLY A 73 49.44 -2.56 -2.00
C GLY A 73 49.47 -3.80 -2.88
N MET A 74 48.69 -3.78 -3.97
CA MET A 74 48.88 -4.66 -5.11
C MET A 74 48.65 -3.80 -6.35
N LEU A 75 49.75 -3.44 -7.01
CA LEU A 75 49.78 -2.70 -8.27
C LEU A 75 49.29 -3.63 -9.38
N SER A 76 48.08 -3.42 -9.90
CA SER A 76 47.67 -3.96 -11.19
C SER A 76 47.78 -2.86 -12.24
N SER A 77 48.81 -2.92 -13.08
CA SER A 77 48.94 -2.08 -14.27
C SER A 77 47.99 -2.59 -15.36
N VAL A 78 46.87 -1.90 -15.56
CA VAL A 78 46.04 -2.10 -16.75
C VAL A 78 46.46 -1.05 -17.77
N ALA A 79 47.02 -1.51 -18.89
CA ALA A 79 47.43 -0.66 -20.00
C ALA A 79 46.21 0.06 -20.61
N ALA A 80 46.26 1.39 -20.65
CA ALA A 80 45.23 2.20 -21.28
C ALA A 80 45.31 2.10 -22.81
N TYR A 81 44.22 1.65 -23.44
CA TYR A 81 44.07 1.64 -24.90
C TYR A 81 43.98 3.09 -25.41
N SER A 82 44.89 3.48 -26.29
CA SER A 82 44.95 4.81 -26.90
C SER A 82 44.46 4.72 -28.35
N GLY A 83 43.21 5.14 -28.60
CA GLY A 83 42.69 5.31 -29.95
C GLY A 83 43.33 6.53 -30.66
N PRO A 84 43.38 6.54 -32.00
CA PRO A 84 43.97 7.64 -32.76
C PRO A 84 43.04 8.87 -32.76
N GLY A 85 43.56 10.04 -32.38
CA GLY A 85 42.81 11.30 -32.34
C GLY A 85 42.89 12.09 -31.03
N ARG A 86 43.83 11.76 -30.13
CA ARG A 86 44.03 12.52 -28.89
C ARG A 86 45.00 13.67 -29.13
N ASP A 87 44.52 14.90 -28.97
CA ASP A 87 45.36 16.10 -28.93
C ASP A 87 46.41 15.95 -27.80
N PRO A 88 47.70 16.14 -28.09
CA PRO A 88 48.79 15.89 -27.13
C PRO A 88 48.78 16.87 -25.95
N ASP A 89 48.09 18.01 -26.07
CA ASP A 89 48.08 19.09 -25.07
C ASP A 89 46.87 19.04 -24.11
N MET A 90 45.97 18.06 -24.28
CA MET A 90 44.84 17.87 -23.35
C MET A 90 45.27 16.99 -22.18
N GLU A 91 45.62 17.66 -21.06
CA GLU A 91 45.80 17.02 -19.76
C GLU A 91 44.62 16.06 -19.48
N PRO A 92 44.87 14.77 -19.18
CA PRO A 92 43.80 13.91 -18.71
C PRO A 92 43.26 14.52 -17.42
N HIS A 93 42.04 15.03 -17.45
CA HIS A 93 41.20 15.09 -16.26
C HIS A 93 40.84 13.64 -15.87
N SER A 94 41.86 12.88 -15.47
CA SER A 94 41.70 11.60 -14.82
C SER A 94 41.16 11.92 -13.44
N ALA A 95 39.83 11.87 -13.32
CA ALA A 95 39.17 11.74 -12.04
C ALA A 95 39.57 10.37 -11.45
N VAL A 96 40.80 10.27 -10.95
CA VAL A 96 41.31 9.10 -10.22
C VAL A 96 40.75 9.16 -8.81
N GLY A 97 39.41 9.06 -8.72
CA GLY A 97 38.73 8.74 -7.48
C GLY A 97 38.91 7.24 -7.15
N PRO A 98 38.74 6.84 -5.89
CA PRO A 98 38.78 5.44 -5.51
C PRO A 98 37.73 4.63 -6.31
N LEU A 99 38.20 3.66 -7.09
CA LEU A 99 37.36 2.79 -7.90
C LEU A 99 36.69 1.74 -7.00
N GLN A 100 35.37 1.82 -6.84
CA GLN A 100 34.62 0.89 -5.99
C GLN A 100 34.32 -0.40 -6.77
N LEU A 101 35.09 -1.47 -6.52
CA LEU A 101 34.96 -2.78 -7.16
C LEU A 101 33.81 -3.66 -6.62
N ARG A 102 32.83 -3.09 -5.90
CA ARG A 102 31.76 -3.86 -5.26
C ARG A 102 30.46 -3.75 -6.06
N PHE A 103 29.87 -4.89 -6.40
CA PHE A 103 28.57 -4.96 -7.05
C PHE A 103 27.43 -4.76 -6.04
N SER A 104 26.54 -3.79 -6.32
CA SER A 104 25.26 -3.66 -5.62
C SER A 104 24.16 -4.26 -6.50
N PRO A 105 23.40 -5.26 -6.01
CA PRO A 105 22.35 -5.90 -6.81
C PRO A 105 21.09 -5.05 -6.99
N TYR A 106 20.91 -4.01 -6.16
CA TYR A 106 19.71 -3.17 -6.20
C TYR A 106 20.03 -1.75 -6.68
N ALA A 107 19.09 -1.21 -7.44
CA ALA A 107 18.96 0.20 -7.78
C ALA A 107 17.55 0.68 -7.39
N PHE A 108 17.43 1.97 -7.05
CA PHE A 108 16.13 2.57 -6.80
C PHE A 108 15.65 3.27 -8.07
N ASN A 109 14.51 2.85 -8.61
CA ASN A 109 13.97 3.43 -9.84
C ASN A 109 12.86 4.47 -9.63
N GLY A 110 12.52 4.75 -8.36
CA GLY A 110 11.47 5.69 -8.01
C GLY A 110 10.06 5.17 -8.31
N GLY A 111 9.18 6.12 -8.61
CA GLY A 111 7.77 5.88 -8.86
C GLY A 111 6.92 5.87 -7.61
N THR A 112 5.68 6.28 -7.79
CA THR A 112 4.67 6.43 -6.75
C THR A 112 3.40 5.71 -7.17
N VAL A 113 2.88 4.89 -6.26
CA VAL A 113 1.63 4.14 -6.44
C VAL A 113 0.68 4.52 -5.32
N LEU A 114 -0.58 4.70 -5.66
CA LEU A 114 -1.66 5.03 -4.75
C LEU A 114 -2.82 4.07 -4.98
N ALA A 115 -3.47 3.61 -3.92
CA ALA A 115 -4.76 2.95 -4.04
C ALA A 115 -5.77 3.45 -3.01
N ILE A 116 -7.04 3.52 -3.42
CA ILE A 116 -8.18 3.92 -2.60
C ILE A 116 -9.30 2.88 -2.81
N ALA A 117 -9.84 2.36 -1.70
CA ALA A 117 -11.04 1.54 -1.67
C ALA A 117 -12.28 2.43 -1.47
N GLY A 118 -13.19 2.40 -2.43
CA GLY A 118 -14.55 2.91 -2.30
C GLY A 118 -15.52 1.81 -1.89
N GLU A 119 -16.81 2.16 -1.84
CA GLU A 119 -17.86 1.23 -1.43
C GLU A 119 -18.17 0.18 -2.51
N ASP A 120 -18.11 0.55 -3.78
CA ASP A 120 -18.39 -0.28 -4.96
C ASP A 120 -17.28 -0.21 -6.04
N PHE A 121 -16.21 0.53 -5.77
CA PHE A 121 -15.07 0.70 -6.66
C PHE A 121 -13.73 0.61 -5.92
N SER A 122 -12.65 0.37 -6.67
CA SER A 122 -11.28 0.57 -6.20
C SER A 122 -10.50 1.35 -7.24
N ILE A 123 -9.75 2.36 -6.81
CA ILE A 123 -8.86 3.12 -7.68
C ILE A 123 -7.43 2.72 -7.38
N VAL A 124 -6.66 2.41 -8.40
CA VAL A 124 -5.20 2.25 -8.33
C VAL A 124 -4.58 3.21 -9.31
N ALA A 125 -3.73 4.12 -8.84
CA ALA A 125 -3.09 5.12 -9.64
C ALA A 125 -1.57 5.05 -9.51
N SER A 126 -0.85 5.31 -10.59
CA SER A 126 0.60 5.40 -10.57
C SER A 126 1.14 6.38 -11.60
N ASP A 127 2.29 6.97 -11.29
CA ASP A 127 3.05 7.74 -12.26
C ASP A 127 3.76 6.84 -13.29
N THR A 128 4.13 7.41 -14.43
CA THR A 128 4.76 6.66 -15.53
C THR A 128 6.26 6.89 -15.68
N ARG A 129 6.87 7.75 -14.85
CA ARG A 129 8.30 8.04 -14.90
C ARG A 129 9.12 6.83 -14.46
N LEU A 130 10.14 6.47 -15.24
CA LEU A 130 11.16 5.49 -14.85
C LEU A 130 12.53 6.19 -14.87
N SER A 131 13.12 6.31 -13.68
CA SER A 131 14.39 6.99 -13.47
C SER A 131 15.41 6.05 -12.85
N GLU A 132 16.69 6.41 -12.95
CA GLU A 132 17.77 5.79 -12.20
C GLU A 132 18.85 6.84 -11.92
N GLY A 133 19.22 6.99 -10.65
CA GLY A 133 20.13 8.05 -10.23
C GLY A 133 19.60 9.43 -10.64
N PHE A 134 20.34 10.13 -11.49
CA PHE A 134 19.98 11.46 -12.00
C PHE A 134 19.51 11.46 -13.47
N SER A 135 19.27 10.29 -14.05
CA SER A 135 18.81 10.16 -15.45
C SER A 135 17.40 9.58 -15.51
N ILE A 136 16.61 10.06 -16.47
CA ILE A 136 15.28 9.52 -16.79
C ILE A 136 15.46 8.53 -17.95
N HIS A 137 15.15 7.26 -17.71
CA HIS A 137 15.20 6.21 -18.73
C HIS A 137 14.03 6.32 -19.71
N THR A 138 12.82 6.41 -19.17
CA THR A 138 11.60 6.61 -19.97
C THR A 138 10.56 7.39 -19.18
N ARG A 139 9.69 8.09 -19.90
CA ARG A 139 8.57 8.86 -19.35
C ARG A 139 7.24 8.11 -19.41
N ASP A 140 7.19 6.95 -20.07
CA ASP A 140 5.98 6.15 -20.25
C ASP A 140 6.22 4.68 -19.85
N SER A 141 6.23 4.43 -18.54
CA SER A 141 6.31 3.11 -17.93
C SER A 141 5.25 2.99 -16.82
N PRO A 142 4.01 2.56 -17.13
CA PRO A 142 2.96 2.42 -16.13
C PRO A 142 3.35 1.36 -15.09
N LYS A 143 3.01 1.63 -13.83
CA LYS A 143 3.31 0.73 -12.69
C LYS A 143 2.10 -0.08 -12.25
N CYS A 144 0.95 0.16 -12.88
CA CYS A 144 -0.29 -0.60 -12.69
C CYS A 144 -0.36 -1.76 -13.68
N TYR A 145 -0.47 -2.98 -13.16
CA TYR A 145 -0.64 -4.21 -13.94
C TYR A 145 -2.00 -4.84 -13.62
N LYS A 146 -2.76 -5.19 -14.65
CA LYS A 146 -4.03 -5.89 -14.50
C LYS A 146 -3.75 -7.37 -14.28
N LEU A 147 -4.25 -7.93 -13.17
CA LEU A 147 -4.08 -9.34 -12.85
C LEU A 147 -5.31 -10.16 -13.27
N THR A 148 -6.49 -9.64 -12.93
CA THR A 148 -7.80 -10.22 -13.26
C THR A 148 -8.74 -9.09 -13.68
N ASP A 149 -9.98 -9.41 -14.05
CA ASP A 149 -10.99 -8.40 -14.41
C ASP A 149 -11.40 -7.48 -13.25
N LYS A 150 -11.03 -7.85 -12.01
CA LYS A 150 -11.41 -7.15 -10.78
C LYS A 150 -10.21 -6.81 -9.87
N THR A 151 -8.98 -7.04 -10.33
CA THR A 151 -7.79 -6.86 -9.51
C THR A 151 -6.65 -6.24 -10.31
N VAL A 152 -6.09 -5.17 -9.76
CA VAL A 152 -4.92 -4.46 -10.27
C VAL A 152 -3.84 -4.47 -9.21
N ILE A 153 -2.59 -4.69 -9.60
CA ILE A 153 -1.43 -4.54 -8.74
C ILE A 153 -0.60 -3.34 -9.18
N GLY A 154 -0.17 -2.53 -8.23
CA GLY A 154 0.80 -1.47 -8.42
C GLY A 154 2.15 -1.87 -7.81
N CYS A 155 3.22 -1.81 -8.59
CA CYS A 155 4.57 -2.18 -8.16
C CYS A 155 5.52 -0.99 -8.26
N SER A 156 6.14 -0.60 -7.15
CA SER A 156 7.15 0.47 -7.08
C SER A 156 8.43 -0.02 -6.41
N GLY A 157 9.58 0.64 -6.67
CA GLY A 157 10.88 0.22 -6.14
C GLY A 157 11.89 -0.12 -7.24
N PHE A 158 12.54 -1.28 -7.16
CA PHE A 158 13.46 -1.75 -8.19
C PHE A 158 12.70 -2.36 -9.37
N HIS A 159 12.85 -1.78 -10.55
CA HIS A 159 12.06 -2.12 -11.72
C HIS A 159 12.31 -3.56 -12.22
N GLY A 160 13.55 -4.07 -12.08
CA GLY A 160 13.88 -5.45 -12.46
C GLY A 160 13.09 -6.50 -11.64
N ASP A 161 12.91 -6.24 -10.35
CA ASP A 161 12.09 -7.08 -9.49
C ASP A 161 10.60 -6.92 -9.79
N CYS A 162 10.12 -5.70 -10.10
CA CYS A 162 8.73 -5.47 -10.50
C CYS A 162 8.34 -6.36 -11.71
N LEU A 163 9.15 -6.36 -12.77
CA LEU A 163 8.89 -7.17 -13.97
C LEU A 163 8.87 -8.67 -13.68
N THR A 164 9.82 -9.13 -12.85
CA THR A 164 9.94 -10.53 -12.47
C THR A 164 8.76 -10.98 -11.62
N LEU A 165 8.40 -10.18 -10.62
CA LEU A 165 7.31 -10.47 -9.70
C LEU A 165 5.96 -10.50 -10.43
N THR A 166 5.70 -9.54 -11.33
CA THR A 166 4.48 -9.53 -12.15
C THR A 166 4.33 -10.82 -12.96
N LYS A 167 5.39 -11.28 -13.64
CA LYS A 167 5.37 -12.53 -14.42
C LYS A 167 5.13 -13.77 -13.55
N ILE A 168 5.72 -13.82 -12.35
CA ILE A 168 5.52 -14.92 -11.40
C ILE A 168 4.05 -14.98 -10.96
N ILE A 169 3.46 -13.82 -10.64
CA ILE A 169 2.05 -13.73 -10.22
C ILE A 169 1.14 -14.17 -11.37
N GLU A 170 1.35 -13.66 -12.58
CA GLU A 170 0.56 -14.04 -13.77
C GLU A 170 0.61 -15.54 -14.06
N ALA A 171 1.79 -16.16 -13.94
CA ALA A 171 1.94 -17.59 -14.11
C ALA A 171 1.13 -18.37 -13.06
N ARG A 172 1.22 -17.98 -11.79
CA ARG A 172 0.46 -18.64 -10.71
C ARG A 172 -1.05 -18.43 -10.84
N LEU A 173 -1.50 -17.28 -11.32
CA LEU A 173 -2.92 -17.02 -11.61
C LEU A 173 -3.46 -17.99 -12.67
N LYS A 174 -2.70 -18.20 -13.75
CA LYS A 174 -3.06 -19.16 -14.81
C LYS A 174 -3.08 -20.59 -14.27
N MET A 175 -2.06 -20.99 -13.52
CA MET A 175 -2.01 -22.32 -12.88
C MET A 175 -3.22 -22.55 -11.96
N TYR A 176 -3.55 -21.58 -11.11
CA TYR A 176 -4.70 -21.66 -10.21
C TYR A 176 -6.01 -21.82 -10.99
N LYS A 177 -6.17 -21.05 -12.08
CA LYS A 177 -7.35 -21.14 -12.95
C LYS A 177 -7.51 -22.52 -13.56
N HIS A 178 -6.43 -23.16 -13.98
CA HIS A 178 -6.47 -24.51 -14.54
C HIS A 178 -6.75 -25.59 -13.49
N SER A 179 -6.19 -25.48 -12.28
CA SER A 179 -6.42 -26.48 -11.22
C SER A 179 -7.82 -26.38 -10.61
N ASN A 180 -8.37 -25.17 -10.46
CA ASN A 180 -9.60 -24.93 -9.71
C ASN A 180 -10.80 -24.53 -10.59
N ASN A 181 -10.62 -24.40 -11.91
CA ASN A 181 -11.62 -23.93 -12.87
C ASN A 181 -12.27 -22.57 -12.50
N LYS A 182 -11.63 -21.77 -11.66
CA LYS A 182 -12.12 -20.47 -11.20
C LYS A 182 -10.99 -19.45 -11.09
N ALA A 183 -11.31 -18.17 -11.27
CA ALA A 183 -10.35 -17.09 -11.06
C ALA A 183 -10.07 -16.89 -9.56
N MET A 184 -8.88 -16.39 -9.22
CA MET A 184 -8.54 -16.03 -7.85
C MET A 184 -9.28 -14.76 -7.42
N THR A 185 -9.68 -14.70 -6.16
CA THR A 185 -10.25 -13.50 -5.55
C THR A 185 -9.15 -12.58 -5.06
N THR A 186 -9.43 -11.29 -4.89
CA THR A 186 -8.44 -10.28 -4.49
C THR A 186 -7.73 -10.66 -3.17
N GLY A 187 -8.49 -11.19 -2.18
CA GLY A 187 -7.92 -11.67 -0.92
C GLY A 187 -7.04 -12.92 -1.07
N ALA A 188 -7.38 -13.84 -1.98
CA ALA A 188 -6.56 -15.01 -2.26
C ALA A 188 -5.23 -14.62 -2.94
N ILE A 189 -5.27 -13.63 -3.84
CA ILE A 189 -4.06 -13.09 -4.49
C ILE A 189 -3.15 -12.44 -3.44
N ALA A 190 -3.73 -11.69 -2.50
CA ALA A 190 -2.98 -11.05 -1.42
C ALA A 190 -2.26 -12.08 -0.53
N ALA A 191 -2.96 -13.14 -0.11
CA ALA A 191 -2.37 -14.23 0.68
C ALA A 191 -1.27 -14.97 -0.10
N MET A 192 -1.48 -15.23 -1.39
CA MET A 192 -0.48 -15.83 -2.26
C MET A 192 0.77 -14.96 -2.38
N LEU A 193 0.61 -13.64 -2.60
CA LEU A 193 1.73 -12.72 -2.78
C LEU A 193 2.61 -12.66 -1.52
N SER A 194 2.01 -12.68 -0.34
CA SER A 194 2.72 -12.74 0.94
C SER A 194 3.71 -13.92 0.99
N THR A 195 3.28 -15.12 0.58
CA THR A 195 4.16 -16.29 0.53
C THR A 195 5.25 -16.19 -0.54
N ILE A 196 4.97 -15.56 -1.68
CA ILE A 196 5.96 -15.36 -2.76
C ILE A 196 7.06 -14.42 -2.28
N LEU A 197 6.71 -13.30 -1.66
CA LEU A 197 7.67 -12.34 -1.13
C LEU A 197 8.52 -12.97 -0.01
N TYR A 198 7.87 -13.72 0.89
CA TYR A 198 8.57 -14.38 1.99
C TYR A 198 9.50 -15.52 1.54
N SER A 199 9.22 -16.15 0.40
CA SER A 199 10.06 -17.23 -0.15
C SER A 199 11.52 -16.81 -0.40
N ARG A 200 11.76 -15.51 -0.61
CA ARG A 200 13.10 -14.94 -0.78
C ARG A 200 13.51 -14.07 0.42
N ARG A 201 13.18 -14.47 1.64
CA ARG A 201 13.47 -13.69 2.87
C ARG A 201 14.93 -13.25 3.04
N PHE A 202 15.89 -14.05 2.59
CA PHE A 202 17.34 -13.78 2.72
C PHE A 202 17.92 -12.97 1.55
N PHE A 203 17.16 -12.80 0.47
CA PHE A 203 17.48 -11.91 -0.64
C PHE A 203 16.15 -11.34 -1.18
N PRO A 204 15.57 -10.36 -0.46
CA PRO A 204 14.18 -9.95 -0.68
C PRO A 204 14.01 -9.22 -1.99
N TYR A 205 12.81 -9.29 -2.57
CA TYR A 205 12.45 -8.39 -3.66
C TYR A 205 12.42 -6.95 -3.15
N TYR A 206 13.07 -6.03 -3.84
CA TYR A 206 13.02 -4.62 -3.47
C TYR A 206 11.83 -3.92 -4.12
N VAL A 207 10.62 -4.35 -3.74
CA VAL A 207 9.37 -3.88 -4.33
C VAL A 207 8.35 -3.59 -3.23
N TYR A 208 7.71 -2.43 -3.33
CA TYR A 208 6.53 -2.09 -2.56
C TYR A 208 5.31 -2.31 -3.44
N ASN A 209 4.46 -3.26 -3.03
CA ASN A 209 3.29 -3.67 -3.79
C ASN A 209 2.03 -3.15 -3.13
N ILE A 210 1.09 -2.70 -3.96
CA ILE A 210 -0.26 -2.36 -3.54
C ILE A 210 -1.22 -3.08 -4.46
N ILE A 211 -2.07 -3.94 -3.91
CA ILE A 211 -3.14 -4.60 -4.64
C ILE A 211 -4.43 -3.83 -4.38
N GLY A 212 -5.11 -3.40 -5.44
CA GLY A 212 -6.44 -2.82 -5.38
C GLY A 212 -7.41 -3.65 -6.22
N GLY A 213 -8.62 -3.85 -5.70
CA GLY A 213 -9.64 -4.60 -6.42
C GLY A 213 -10.96 -4.65 -5.67
N LEU A 214 -11.86 -5.47 -6.17
CA LEU A 214 -13.12 -5.77 -5.49
C LEU A 214 -13.02 -7.10 -4.74
N ASP A 215 -13.63 -7.16 -3.56
CA ASP A 215 -13.84 -8.41 -2.84
C ASP A 215 -15.05 -9.19 -3.39
N GLU A 216 -15.36 -10.34 -2.78
CA GLU A 216 -16.50 -11.17 -3.18
C GLU A 216 -17.86 -10.50 -2.91
N GLU A 217 -17.91 -9.57 -1.95
CA GLU A 217 -19.09 -8.75 -1.65
C GLU A 217 -19.23 -7.58 -2.64
N GLY A 218 -18.23 -7.36 -3.50
CA GLY A 218 -18.18 -6.28 -4.46
C GLY A 218 -17.81 -4.93 -3.84
N LYS A 219 -17.17 -4.94 -2.66
CA LYS A 219 -16.60 -3.76 -2.00
C LYS A 219 -15.15 -3.56 -2.38
N GLY A 220 -14.70 -2.30 -2.36
CA GLY A 220 -13.29 -1.97 -2.55
C GLY A 220 -12.42 -2.62 -1.47
N ALA A 221 -11.33 -3.25 -1.92
CA ALA A 221 -10.33 -3.82 -1.03
C ALA A 221 -8.94 -3.40 -1.52
N VAL A 222 -8.17 -2.79 -0.63
CA VAL A 222 -6.76 -2.45 -0.86
C VAL A 222 -5.89 -3.23 0.12
N TYR A 223 -4.84 -3.86 -0.40
CA TYR A 223 -3.84 -4.57 0.38
C TYR A 223 -2.47 -3.97 0.11
N SER A 224 -1.80 -3.51 1.16
CA SER A 224 -0.44 -2.99 1.08
C SER A 224 0.56 -4.02 1.56
N PHE A 225 1.70 -4.12 0.88
CA PHE A 225 2.76 -5.06 1.20
C PHE A 225 4.05 -4.34 1.56
N ASP A 226 4.79 -4.90 2.50
CA ASP A 226 6.21 -4.62 2.65
C ASP A 226 7.06 -5.52 1.73
N PRO A 227 8.35 -5.23 1.54
CA PRO A 227 9.25 -6.06 0.72
C PRO A 227 9.42 -7.51 1.20
N VAL A 228 8.99 -7.83 2.44
CA VAL A 228 9.17 -9.14 3.07
C VAL A 228 7.91 -10.01 2.96
N GLY A 229 6.76 -9.41 2.67
CA GLY A 229 5.49 -10.10 2.46
C GLY A 229 4.46 -9.95 3.58
N SER A 230 4.71 -9.12 4.59
CA SER A 230 3.66 -8.70 5.53
C SER A 230 2.63 -7.84 4.81
N TYR A 231 1.35 -8.05 5.11
CA TYR A 231 0.27 -7.30 4.48
C TYR A 231 -0.91 -7.09 5.42
N GLN A 232 -1.66 -6.04 5.14
CA GLN A 232 -2.89 -5.69 5.83
C GLN A 232 -3.92 -5.16 4.83
N ARG A 233 -5.21 -5.26 5.18
CA ARG A 233 -6.29 -4.64 4.42
C ARG A 233 -6.47 -3.20 4.92
N ASP A 234 -6.29 -2.25 4.03
CA ASP A 234 -6.43 -0.82 4.30
C ASP A 234 -7.55 -0.21 3.43
N SER A 235 -8.10 0.94 3.84
CA SER A 235 -9.04 1.69 3.01
C SER A 235 -8.32 2.51 1.92
N PHE A 236 -7.10 2.95 2.20
CA PHE A 236 -6.25 3.67 1.25
C PHE A 236 -4.79 3.49 1.63
N LYS A 237 -3.91 3.46 0.63
CA LYS A 237 -2.47 3.41 0.85
C LYS A 237 -1.71 4.08 -0.28
N ALA A 238 -0.67 4.82 0.07
CA ALA A 238 0.35 5.28 -0.86
C ALA A 238 1.68 4.53 -0.65
N GLY A 239 2.36 4.19 -1.74
CA GLY A 239 3.65 3.51 -1.76
C GLY A 239 4.57 4.12 -2.80
N GLY A 240 5.87 3.81 -2.71
CA GLY A 240 6.89 4.38 -3.59
C GLY A 240 7.55 5.63 -3.01
N SER A 241 8.14 6.47 -3.87
CA SER A 241 8.94 7.64 -3.46
C SER A 241 8.13 8.70 -2.71
N ALA A 242 6.94 9.08 -3.22
CA ALA A 242 6.11 10.12 -2.62
C ALA A 242 5.11 9.58 -1.56
N SER A 243 5.30 8.35 -1.07
CA SER A 243 4.40 7.74 -0.07
C SER A 243 4.21 8.64 1.17
N ALA A 244 5.30 9.21 1.69
CA ALA A 244 5.26 10.08 2.86
C ALA A 244 4.52 11.41 2.62
N MET A 245 4.44 11.88 1.37
CA MET A 245 3.74 13.10 1.02
C MET A 245 2.24 12.84 0.81
N LEU A 246 1.90 11.72 0.19
CA LEU A 246 0.51 11.37 -0.14
C LEU A 246 -0.29 10.88 1.07
N GLN A 247 0.32 10.06 1.93
CA GLN A 247 -0.38 9.40 3.03
C GLN A 247 -1.10 10.37 3.99
N PRO A 248 -0.48 11.49 4.44
CA PRO A 248 -1.15 12.44 5.34
C PRO A 248 -2.34 13.17 4.70
N LEU A 249 -2.29 13.44 3.39
CA LEU A 249 -3.42 14.08 2.69
C LEU A 249 -4.63 13.15 2.64
N LEU A 250 -4.42 11.85 2.42
CA LEU A 250 -5.49 10.86 2.41
C LEU A 250 -6.06 10.63 3.82
N ASP A 251 -5.21 10.63 4.85
CA ASP A 251 -5.62 10.53 6.25
C ASP A 251 -6.59 11.66 6.64
N ASN A 252 -6.37 12.86 6.09
CA ASN A 252 -7.23 14.01 6.32
C ASN A 252 -8.52 13.93 5.46
N GLN A 253 -8.40 13.74 4.15
CA GLN A 253 -9.53 13.85 3.21
C GLN A 253 -10.45 12.63 3.17
N VAL A 254 -9.89 11.42 3.32
CA VAL A 254 -10.62 10.15 3.30
C VAL A 254 -10.81 9.63 4.72
N GLY A 255 -9.78 9.75 5.56
CA GLY A 255 -9.84 9.32 6.95
C GLY A 255 -10.58 10.28 7.88
N PHE A 256 -10.81 11.53 7.47
CA PHE A 256 -11.41 12.61 8.29
C PHE A 256 -10.73 12.76 9.66
N LYS A 257 -9.44 12.42 9.75
CA LYS A 257 -8.69 12.45 11.01
C LYS A 257 -8.39 13.90 11.39
N ASN A 258 -8.47 14.21 12.68
CA ASN A 258 -8.17 15.52 13.24
C ASN A 258 -9.08 16.68 12.75
N MET A 259 -10.26 16.37 12.21
CA MET A 259 -11.30 17.36 11.90
C MET A 259 -12.42 17.34 12.96
N GLN A 260 -13.00 18.50 13.27
CA GLN A 260 -14.15 18.62 14.17
C GLN A 260 -15.40 18.99 13.38
N ASN A 261 -16.56 18.48 13.80
CA ASN A 261 -17.88 18.77 13.20
C ASN A 261 -18.00 18.41 11.70
N VAL A 262 -17.43 17.28 11.27
CA VAL A 262 -17.48 16.83 9.87
C VAL A 262 -18.38 15.61 9.73
N GLU A 263 -19.17 15.59 8.66
CA GLU A 263 -20.01 14.44 8.31
C GLU A 263 -19.18 13.36 7.62
N HIS A 264 -19.32 12.11 8.09
CA HIS A 264 -18.69 10.95 7.48
C HIS A 264 -19.53 10.43 6.30
N VAL A 265 -19.47 11.17 5.20
CA VAL A 265 -20.11 10.76 3.93
C VAL A 265 -19.22 9.74 3.22
N PRO A 266 -19.78 8.64 2.67
CA PRO A 266 -19.01 7.69 1.88
C PRO A 266 -18.34 8.36 0.68
N LEU A 267 -17.15 7.88 0.32
CA LEU A 267 -16.35 8.46 -0.74
C LEU A 267 -16.97 8.15 -2.11
N SER A 268 -17.50 9.16 -2.79
CA SER A 268 -18.00 9.02 -4.17
C SER A 268 -16.85 8.88 -5.17
N LEU A 269 -17.10 8.19 -6.28
CA LEU A 269 -16.11 7.96 -7.34
C LEU A 269 -15.54 9.28 -7.90
N ASP A 270 -16.40 10.26 -8.18
CA ASP A 270 -15.98 11.56 -8.73
C ASP A 270 -15.12 12.36 -7.75
N ARG A 271 -15.40 12.26 -6.44
CA ARG A 271 -14.57 12.89 -5.41
C ARG A 271 -13.23 12.18 -5.29
N ALA A 272 -13.23 10.84 -5.31
CA ALA A 272 -12.00 10.05 -5.26
C ALA A 272 -11.09 10.35 -6.46
N MET A 273 -11.65 10.42 -7.67
CA MET A 273 -10.89 10.73 -8.90
C MET A 273 -10.25 12.12 -8.85
N ARG A 274 -10.99 13.15 -8.40
CA ARG A 274 -10.44 14.49 -8.22
C ARG A 274 -9.32 14.50 -7.18
N LEU A 275 -9.57 13.87 -6.02
CA LEU A 275 -8.58 13.76 -4.96
C LEU A 275 -7.27 13.13 -5.46
N VAL A 276 -7.36 12.02 -6.21
CA VAL A 276 -6.19 11.36 -6.81
C VAL A 276 -5.43 12.32 -7.73
N LYS A 277 -6.11 13.04 -8.62
CA LYS A 277 -5.46 14.01 -9.51
C LYS A 277 -4.75 15.11 -8.72
N ASP A 278 -5.41 15.69 -7.73
CA ASP A 278 -4.88 16.80 -6.92
C ASP A 278 -3.64 16.40 -6.11
N VAL A 279 -3.66 15.21 -5.49
CA VAL A 279 -2.53 14.74 -4.68
C VAL A 279 -1.31 14.41 -5.53
N PHE A 280 -1.50 13.88 -6.74
CA PHE A 280 -0.38 13.60 -7.66
C PHE A 280 0.21 14.88 -8.27
N ILE A 281 -0.61 15.90 -8.56
CA ILE A 281 -0.11 17.22 -8.95
C ILE A 281 0.76 17.78 -7.82
N SER A 282 0.27 17.73 -6.58
CA SER A 282 1.02 18.21 -5.41
C SER A 282 2.31 17.43 -5.16
N ALA A 283 2.29 16.11 -5.38
CA ALA A 283 3.47 15.26 -5.24
C ALA A 283 4.52 15.55 -6.32
N ALA A 284 4.10 15.74 -7.58
CA ALA A 284 5.01 16.07 -8.69
C ALA A 284 5.74 17.41 -8.48
N GLU A 285 5.15 18.33 -7.72
CA GLU A 285 5.79 19.61 -7.38
C GLU A 285 6.96 19.46 -6.38
N ARG A 286 6.97 18.40 -5.57
CA ARG A 286 7.91 18.24 -4.44
C ARG A 286 8.80 17.02 -4.53
N ASP A 287 8.33 15.94 -5.14
CA ASP A 287 9.09 14.71 -5.35
C ASP A 287 9.65 14.65 -6.78
N VAL A 288 10.97 14.51 -6.90
CA VAL A 288 11.67 14.49 -8.19
C VAL A 288 11.40 13.22 -9.02
N TYR A 289 10.99 12.15 -8.34
CA TYR A 289 10.75 10.83 -8.96
C TYR A 289 9.33 10.67 -9.50
N THR A 290 8.40 11.56 -9.14
CA THR A 290 7.00 11.50 -9.54
C THR A 290 6.74 12.50 -10.67
N GLY A 291 6.29 12.05 -11.85
CA GLY A 291 6.01 12.99 -12.94
C GLY A 291 5.53 12.37 -14.25
N ASP A 292 5.58 13.19 -15.30
CA ASP A 292 5.24 12.93 -16.70
C ASP A 292 3.76 12.63 -16.98
N ALA A 293 3.29 11.44 -16.63
CA ALA A 293 1.89 11.06 -16.77
C ALA A 293 1.44 10.22 -15.58
N LEU A 294 0.14 10.31 -15.30
CA LEU A 294 -0.57 9.60 -14.26
C LEU A 294 -1.53 8.62 -14.90
N ARG A 295 -1.30 7.32 -14.68
CA ARG A 295 -2.24 6.26 -15.05
C ARG A 295 -3.16 5.99 -13.88
N ILE A 296 -4.47 6.14 -14.09
CA ILE A 296 -5.51 5.86 -13.11
C ILE A 296 -6.33 4.66 -13.60
N CYS A 297 -6.28 3.56 -12.85
CA CYS A 297 -7.08 2.37 -13.09
C CYS A 297 -8.27 2.36 -12.12
N ILE A 298 -9.48 2.43 -12.68
CA ILE A 298 -10.74 2.39 -11.93
C ILE A 298 -11.32 0.99 -12.08
N VAL A 299 -11.39 0.26 -10.97
CA VAL A 299 -11.94 -1.09 -10.90
C VAL A 299 -13.37 -1.01 -10.38
N THR A 300 -14.32 -1.43 -11.20
CA THR A 300 -15.75 -1.51 -10.86
C THR A 300 -16.28 -2.92 -11.14
N LYS A 301 -17.55 -3.19 -10.81
CA LYS A 301 -18.19 -4.48 -11.10
C LYS A 301 -18.29 -4.78 -12.60
N GLU A 302 -18.32 -3.73 -13.43
CA GLU A 302 -18.42 -3.79 -14.89
C GLU A 302 -17.07 -4.09 -15.55
N GLY A 303 -15.96 -3.77 -14.87
CA GLY A 303 -14.61 -4.00 -15.36
C GLY A 303 -13.62 -2.91 -14.95
N ILE A 304 -12.48 -2.87 -15.64
CA ILE A 304 -11.38 -1.96 -15.36
C ILE A 304 -11.31 -0.89 -16.45
N ARG A 305 -11.52 0.37 -16.06
CA ARG A 305 -11.34 1.55 -16.91
C ARG A 305 -9.99 2.18 -16.62
N GLU A 306 -9.32 2.65 -17.67
CA GLU A 306 -8.07 3.37 -17.54
C GLU A 306 -8.25 4.81 -18.01
N GLU A 307 -7.73 5.74 -17.21
CA GLU A 307 -7.62 7.15 -17.57
C GLU A 307 -6.15 7.57 -17.45
N THR A 308 -5.68 8.39 -18.40
CA THR A 308 -4.32 8.95 -18.36
C THR A 308 -4.42 10.45 -18.24
N VAL A 309 -3.75 11.01 -17.24
CA VAL A 309 -3.70 12.46 -16.99
C VAL A 309 -2.25 12.92 -17.11
N PRO A 310 -1.94 13.97 -17.88
CA PRO A 310 -0.59 14.51 -17.93
C PRO A 310 -0.23 15.19 -16.61
N LEU A 311 1.02 14.98 -16.16
CA LEU A 311 1.64 15.72 -15.06
C LEU A 311 2.76 16.63 -15.63
N ARG A 312 3.46 17.32 -14.74
CA ARG A 312 4.65 18.10 -15.09
C ARG A 312 5.76 17.18 -15.64
N LYS A 313 6.56 17.70 -16.58
CA LYS A 313 7.58 16.95 -17.35
C LYS A 313 9.02 17.44 -17.12
N ASP A 314 9.24 18.20 -16.06
CA ASP A 314 10.54 18.74 -15.66
C ASP A 314 11.53 17.64 -15.24
#